data_AF-A0A7C2K551-F1
#
_entry.id   AF-A0A7C2K551-F1
#
_cell.length_a   1.000
_cell.length_b   1.000
_cell.length_c   1.000
_cell.angle_alpha   90.00
_cell.angle_beta   90.00
_cell.angle_gamma   90.00
#
_symmetry.space_group_name_H-M   'P 1'
#
loop_
_entity.id
_entity.type
_entity.pdbx_description
1 polymer ?
#
loop_
_entity_poly.entity_id
_entity_poly.type
_entity_poly.pdbx_seq_one_letter_code
_entity_poly.pdbx_strand_id
1 'polypeptide(L)'
;MGESALLSVGRLLTYWELTAQAAGAQVGTPVVYPVQKNILKGLLFSVTPFISSDSSVTMEITPVLADVSKWETYQWQGQILEAPSVDIREAHTMLKVRSGETIILGGLISNKENKVERGIPILSKNSCHR
;
A
#
# COMPACT_ATOMS: atom_id res chain seq x y z
N MET A 1 -10.14 -28.65 12.27
CA MET A 1 -10.67 -27.27 12.13
C MET A 1 -9.49 -26.37 11.80
N GLY A 2 -9.68 -25.39 10.91
CA GLY A 2 -8.64 -24.42 10.56
C GLY A 2 -8.64 -23.24 11.52
N GLU A 3 -7.46 -22.76 11.92
CA GLU A 3 -7.30 -21.53 12.68
C GLU A 3 -6.72 -20.45 11.76
N SER A 4 -7.41 -19.32 11.66
CA SER A 4 -6.94 -18.22 10.83
C SER A 4 -5.75 -17.52 11.48
N ALA A 5 -4.69 -17.30 10.70
CA ALA A 5 -3.56 -16.47 11.09
C ALA A 5 -3.60 -15.14 10.32
N LEU A 6 -3.28 -14.05 11.03
CA LEU A 6 -3.13 -12.71 10.47
C LEU A 6 -1.66 -12.29 10.55
N LEU A 7 -1.12 -11.81 9.42
CA LEU A 7 0.19 -11.19 9.37
C LEU A 7 0.07 -9.77 8.85
N SER A 8 0.67 -8.81 9.56
CA SER A 8 0.82 -7.43 9.11
C SER A 8 2.28 -7.05 9.10
N VAL A 9 2.78 -6.58 7.96
CA VAL A 9 4.15 -6.09 7.78
C VAL A 9 4.08 -4.76 7.05
N GLY A 10 4.57 -3.71 7.69
CA GLY A 10 4.52 -2.39 7.08
C GLY A 10 4.96 -1.30 8.03
N ARG A 11 4.73 -0.06 7.59
CA ARG A 11 4.94 1.13 8.40
C ARG A 11 3.71 2.01 8.28
N LEU A 12 3.40 2.72 9.35
CA LEU A 12 2.38 3.76 9.33
C LEU A 12 3.03 5.05 8.82
N LEU A 13 2.46 5.61 7.76
CA LEU A 13 2.80 6.94 7.27
C LEU A 13 1.79 7.93 7.82
N THR A 14 2.30 9.07 8.25
CA THR A 14 1.49 10.10 8.89
C THR A 14 1.41 11.32 8.00
N TYR A 15 0.22 11.89 7.84
CA TYR A 15 -0.02 13.12 7.11
C TYR A 15 -1.02 14.01 7.86
N TRP A 16 -1.10 15.27 7.45
CA TRP A 16 -1.96 16.26 8.07
C TRP A 16 -3.09 16.63 7.10
N GLU A 17 -4.31 16.65 7.62
CA GLU A 17 -5.52 17.04 6.90
C GLU A 17 -6.21 18.18 7.65
N LEU A 18 -6.83 19.12 6.93
CA LEU A 18 -7.67 20.13 7.57
C LEU A 18 -9.10 19.63 7.62
N THR A 19 -9.70 19.65 8.82
CA THR A 19 -11.12 19.35 9.00
C THR A 19 -11.86 20.60 9.43
N ALA A 20 -13.09 20.75 8.94
CA ALA A 20 -13.98 21.83 9.32
C ALA A 20 -15.04 21.29 10.29
N GLN A 21 -15.22 21.96 11.43
CA GLN A 21 -16.41 21.75 12.25
C GLN A 21 -17.51 22.71 11.80
N ALA A 22 -18.72 22.17 11.58
CA ALA A 22 -19.90 22.98 11.34
C ALA A 22 -20.20 23.82 12.59
N ALA A 23 -20.29 25.14 12.42
CA ALA A 23 -20.84 26.01 13.46
C ALA A 23 -22.33 25.66 13.63
N GLY A 24 -22.74 25.21 14.81
CA GLY A 24 -24.15 24.89 15.07
C GLY A 24 -25.04 26.12 14.89
N ALA A 25 -26.20 25.96 14.22
CA ALA A 25 -27.37 26.87 14.05
C ALA A 25 -27.15 28.41 13.88
N GLN A 26 -25.93 28.91 13.86
CA GLN A 26 -25.54 30.29 13.67
C GLN A 26 -24.70 30.37 12.40
N VAL A 27 -25.05 31.29 11.51
CA VAL A 27 -24.32 31.55 10.26
C VAL A 27 -22.96 32.13 10.62
N GLY A 28 -21.96 31.26 10.79
CA GLY A 28 -20.58 31.60 11.11
C GLY A 28 -19.62 30.78 10.25
N THR A 29 -18.52 31.40 9.83
CA THR A 29 -17.45 30.75 9.05
C THR A 29 -17.00 29.47 9.77
N PRO A 30 -16.94 28.32 9.08
CA PRO A 30 -16.49 27.07 9.70
C PRO A 30 -15.09 27.24 10.29
N VAL A 31 -14.89 26.73 11.52
CA VAL A 31 -13.57 26.69 12.16
C VAL A 31 -12.79 25.53 11.55
N VAL A 32 -11.64 25.84 10.95
CA VAL A 32 -10.75 24.88 10.30
C VAL A 32 -9.57 24.60 11.22
N TYR A 33 -9.29 23.32 11.48
CA TYR A 33 -8.15 22.91 12.30
C TYR A 33 -7.45 21.67 11.71
N PRO A 34 -6.12 21.54 11.89
CA PRO A 34 -5.35 20.42 11.40
C PRO A 34 -5.57 19.17 12.26
N VAL A 35 -5.72 18.02 11.61
CA VAL A 35 -5.85 16.70 12.23
C VAL A 35 -4.80 15.77 11.63
N GLN A 36 -4.13 15.03 12.50
CA GLN A 36 -3.15 14.02 12.09
C GLN A 36 -3.88 12.73 11.68
N LYS A 37 -3.50 12.18 10.52
CA LYS A 37 -4.02 10.94 9.96
C LYS A 37 -2.88 9.97 9.70
N ASN A 38 -3.16 8.68 9.87
CA ASN A 38 -2.21 7.61 9.63
C ASN A 38 -2.73 6.68 8.53
N ILE A 39 -1.84 6.25 7.65
CA ILE A 39 -2.12 5.26 6.62
C ILE A 39 -1.08 4.15 6.64
N LEU A 40 -1.53 2.90 6.49
CA LEU A 40 -0.64 1.76 6.41
C LEU A 40 -0.02 1.69 5.02
N LYS A 41 1.31 1.67 4.96
CA LYS A 41 2.09 1.26 3.80
C LYS A 41 2.74 -0.09 4.10
N GLY A 42 2.25 -1.15 3.47
CA GLY A 42 2.69 -2.49 3.76
C GLY A 42 1.75 -3.57 3.24
N LEU A 43 2.06 -4.81 3.63
CA LEU A 43 1.32 -6.00 3.32
C LEU A 43 0.58 -6.48 4.57
N LEU A 44 -0.73 -6.63 4.45
CA LEU A 44 -1.55 -7.40 5.37
C LEU A 44 -1.92 -8.70 4.64
N PHE A 45 -1.88 -9.85 5.31
CA PHE A 45 -2.51 -11.04 4.77
C PHE A 45 -3.15 -11.89 5.86
N SER A 46 -4.24 -12.54 5.49
CA SER A 46 -4.86 -13.59 6.28
C SER A 46 -4.66 -14.94 5.59
N VAL A 47 -4.44 -15.98 6.39
CA VAL A 47 -4.39 -17.37 5.92
C VAL A 47 -5.26 -18.25 6.81
N THR A 48 -6.10 -19.07 6.20
CA THR A 48 -6.91 -20.07 6.90
C THR A 48 -6.59 -21.45 6.32
N PRO A 49 -5.81 -22.29 7.02
CA PRO A 49 -5.48 -23.64 6.58
C PRO A 49 -6.56 -24.65 7.02
N PHE A 50 -6.84 -25.64 6.18
CA PHE A 50 -7.72 -26.77 6.44
C PHE A 50 -7.00 -28.06 6.06
N ILE A 51 -6.71 -28.90 7.05
CA ILE A 51 -6.04 -30.19 6.85
C ILE A 51 -7.09 -31.26 6.54
N SER A 52 -6.89 -31.94 5.41
CA SER A 52 -7.74 -33.04 4.95
C SER A 52 -7.18 -34.40 5.39
N SER A 53 -8.00 -35.45 5.38
CA SER A 53 -7.61 -36.82 5.79
C SER A 53 -6.54 -37.46 4.90
N ASP A 54 -6.38 -36.97 3.67
CA ASP A 54 -5.36 -37.38 2.70
C ASP A 54 -4.00 -36.69 2.91
N SER A 55 -3.78 -36.04 4.07
CA SER A 55 -2.57 -35.26 4.38
C SER A 55 -2.33 -34.05 3.46
N SER A 56 -3.36 -33.62 2.72
CA SER A 56 -3.32 -32.35 2.01
C SER A 56 -3.79 -31.20 2.89
N VAL A 57 -3.31 -30.01 2.57
CA VAL A 57 -3.67 -28.76 3.23
C VAL A 57 -4.31 -27.85 2.20
N THR A 58 -5.58 -27.53 2.41
CA THR A 58 -6.28 -26.47 1.67
C THR A 58 -6.06 -25.16 2.41
N MET A 59 -5.62 -24.11 1.71
CA MET A 59 -5.42 -22.79 2.29
C MET A 59 -6.27 -21.77 1.54
N GLU A 60 -6.98 -20.95 2.32
CA GLU A 60 -7.57 -19.70 1.85
C GLU A 60 -6.63 -18.56 2.24
N ILE A 61 -6.19 -17.76 1.26
CA ILE A 61 -5.20 -16.70 1.46
C ILE A 61 -5.74 -15.41 0.84
N THR A 62 -5.86 -14.36 1.68
CA THR A 62 -6.30 -13.02 1.27
C THR A 62 -5.21 -11.98 1.58
N PRO A 63 -4.29 -11.71 0.65
CA PRO A 63 -3.31 -10.63 0.78
C PRO A 63 -3.89 -9.28 0.34
N VAL A 64 -3.56 -8.24 1.11
CA VAL A 64 -3.86 -6.84 0.89
C VAL A 64 -2.55 -6.05 0.95
N LEU A 65 -2.09 -5.55 -0.19
CA LEU A 65 -0.93 -4.67 -0.30
C LEU A 65 -1.40 -3.23 -0.41
N ALA A 66 -1.01 -2.39 0.53
CA ALA A 66 -1.20 -0.95 0.51
C ALA A 66 0.13 -0.25 0.23
N ASP A 67 0.20 0.57 -0.82
CA ASP A 67 1.38 1.37 -1.15
C ASP A 67 1.00 2.84 -1.39
N VAL A 68 1.92 3.75 -1.12
CA VAL A 68 1.75 5.17 -1.45
C VAL A 68 2.36 5.42 -2.82
N SER A 69 1.51 5.74 -3.80
CA SER A 69 1.92 5.91 -5.20
C SER A 69 2.40 7.31 -5.53
N LYS A 70 1.81 8.33 -4.91
CA LYS A 70 2.22 9.73 -5.02
C LYS A 70 1.74 10.53 -3.82
N TRP A 71 2.34 11.69 -3.61
CA TRP A 71 1.80 12.71 -2.71
C TRP A 71 1.13 13.79 -3.57
N GLU A 72 -0.10 14.13 -3.24
CA GLU A 72 -0.86 15.15 -3.93
C GLU A 72 -0.91 16.42 -3.08
N THR A 73 -0.56 17.53 -3.71
CA THR A 73 -0.63 18.85 -3.09
C THR A 73 -2.00 19.46 -3.37
N TYR A 74 -2.72 19.82 -2.32
CA TYR A 74 -3.99 20.54 -2.41
C TYR A 74 -3.82 21.96 -1.85
N GLN A 75 -4.31 22.96 -2.59
CA GLN A 75 -4.30 24.34 -2.16
C GLN A 75 -5.72 24.78 -1.81
N TRP A 76 -5.91 25.21 -0.57
CA TRP A 76 -7.19 25.72 -0.08
C TRP A 76 -6.98 27.03 0.67
N GLN A 77 -7.60 28.12 0.19
CA GLN A 77 -7.56 29.43 0.86
C GLN A 77 -6.15 29.91 1.26
N GLY A 78 -5.14 29.66 0.40
CA GLY A 78 -3.75 30.04 0.66
C GLY A 78 -2.95 29.07 1.55
N GLN A 79 -3.58 27.99 2.03
CA GLN A 79 -2.91 26.89 2.73
C GLN A 79 -2.53 25.78 1.75
N ILE A 80 -1.33 25.24 1.93
CA ILE A 80 -0.80 24.11 1.17
C ILE A 80 -0.94 22.85 2.03
N LEU A 81 -1.61 21.84 1.50
CA LEU A 81 -1.81 20.53 2.12
C LEU A 81 -1.19 19.46 1.25
N GLU A 82 -0.63 18.43 1.89
CA GLU A 82 -0.06 17.29 1.17
C GLU A 82 -0.67 16.00 1.71
N ALA A 83 -1.30 15.23 0.83
CA ALA A 83 -1.96 13.98 1.17
C ALA A 83 -1.46 12.85 0.26
N PRO A 84 -1.25 11.63 0.78
CA PRO A 84 -0.81 10.51 -0.03
C PRO A 84 -1.96 9.93 -0.86
N SER A 85 -1.72 9.68 -2.14
CA SER A 85 -2.52 8.79 -2.96
C SER A 85 -2.06 7.35 -2.71
N VAL A 86 -3.01 6.48 -2.37
CA VAL A 86 -2.73 5.10 -1.93
C VAL A 86 -3.28 4.10 -2.93
N ASP A 87 -2.38 3.26 -3.42
CA ASP A 87 -2.72 2.10 -4.25
C ASP A 87 -2.97 0.91 -3.34
N ILE A 88 -4.18 0.34 -3.38
CA ILE A 88 -4.53 -0.89 -2.68
C ILE A 88 -4.65 -2.02 -3.71
N ARG A 89 -3.97 -3.13 -3.46
CA ARG A 89 -4.05 -4.36 -4.25
C ARG A 89 -4.50 -5.50 -3.35
N GLU A 90 -5.59 -6.14 -3.71
CA GLU A 90 -6.17 -7.26 -2.97
C GLU A 90 -6.30 -8.46 -3.92
N ALA A 91 -6.06 -9.66 -3.40
CA ALA A 91 -6.47 -10.87 -4.08
C ALA A 91 -7.05 -11.87 -3.09
N HIS A 92 -7.81 -12.82 -3.63
CA HIS A 92 -8.34 -13.94 -2.88
C HIS A 92 -7.93 -15.21 -3.62
N THR A 93 -7.28 -16.13 -2.91
CA THR A 93 -6.83 -17.39 -3.50
C THR A 93 -7.19 -18.55 -2.59
N MET A 94 -7.64 -19.64 -3.21
CA MET A 94 -7.86 -20.92 -2.53
C MET A 94 -7.03 -21.97 -3.25
N LEU A 95 -6.18 -22.68 -2.51
CA LEU A 95 -5.27 -23.66 -3.07
C LEU A 95 -5.17 -24.89 -2.18
N LYS A 96 -4.93 -26.05 -2.79
CA LYS A 96 -4.74 -27.34 -2.10
C LYS A 96 -3.33 -27.83 -2.41
N VAL A 97 -2.54 -28.08 -1.37
CA VAL A 97 -1.16 -28.57 -1.50
C VAL A 97 -0.90 -29.77 -0.62
N ARG A 98 0.16 -30.52 -0.91
CA ARG A 98 0.63 -31.56 0.00
C ARG A 98 1.54 -30.95 1.07
N SER A 99 1.57 -31.58 2.23
CA SER A 99 2.49 -31.18 3.30
C SER A 99 3.95 -31.22 2.80
N GLY A 100 4.71 -30.15 3.06
CA GLY A 100 6.11 -30.03 2.66
C GLY A 100 6.35 -29.40 1.28
N GLU A 101 5.31 -29.10 0.51
CA GLU A 101 5.44 -28.40 -0.77
C GLU A 101 5.51 -26.88 -0.57
N THR A 102 6.35 -26.20 -1.37
CA THR A 102 6.44 -24.73 -1.39
C THR A 102 5.48 -24.17 -2.43
N ILE A 103 4.77 -23.10 -2.07
CA ILE A 103 3.83 -22.40 -2.94
C ILE A 103 4.41 -21.05 -3.34
N ILE A 104 4.23 -20.69 -4.62
CA ILE A 104 4.51 -19.35 -5.12
C ILE A 104 3.19 -18.71 -5.55
N LEU A 105 2.79 -17.65 -4.86
CA LEU A 105 1.63 -16.83 -5.23
C LEU A 105 2.06 -15.73 -6.19
N GLY A 106 1.77 -15.93 -7.48
CA GLY A 106 1.99 -14.91 -8.52
C GLY A 106 0.84 -13.90 -8.58
N GLY A 107 1.13 -12.67 -9.05
CA GLY A 107 0.10 -11.70 -9.45
C GLY A 107 -0.07 -10.46 -8.57
N LEU A 108 0.31 -10.48 -7.29
CA LEU A 108 0.30 -9.27 -6.43
C LEU A 108 1.59 -8.46 -6.46
N ILE A 109 2.72 -9.07 -6.83
CA ILE A 109 4.02 -8.41 -6.91
C ILE A 109 4.11 -7.69 -8.26
N SER A 110 3.86 -6.37 -8.25
CA SER A 110 4.25 -5.48 -9.34
C SER A 110 5.48 -4.69 -8.88
N ASN A 111 6.65 -5.06 -9.39
CA ASN A 111 7.91 -4.40 -9.08
C ASN A 111 7.94 -3.06 -9.86
N LYS A 112 7.75 -1.92 -9.19
CA LYS A 112 8.02 -0.60 -9.78
C LYS A 112 9.51 -0.29 -9.61
N GLU A 113 10.34 -0.71 -10.56
CA GLU A 113 11.70 -0.18 -10.70
C GLU A 113 11.62 1.28 -11.17
N ASN A 114 11.72 2.23 -10.24
CA ASN A 114 12.00 3.62 -10.58
C ASN A 114 13.50 3.77 -10.83
N LYS A 115 13.94 3.42 -12.04
CA LYS A 115 15.32 3.66 -12.48
C LYS A 115 15.47 5.13 -12.85
N VAL A 116 15.84 5.97 -11.88
CA VAL A 116 16.21 7.37 -12.15
C VAL A 116 17.66 7.39 -12.63
N GLU A 117 17.86 7.22 -13.94
CA GLU A 117 19.15 7.45 -14.58
C GLU A 117 19.43 8.96 -14.63
N ARG A 118 20.14 9.47 -13.62
CA ARG A 118 20.78 10.79 -13.71
C ARG A 118 22.14 10.65 -14.36
N GLY A 119 22.17 10.74 -15.69
CA GLY A 119 23.39 10.90 -16.47
C GLY A 119 23.78 12.38 -16.59
N ILE A 120 25.06 12.68 -16.41
CA ILE A 120 25.62 14.03 -16.68
C ILE A 120 25.73 14.16 -18.21
N PRO A 121 25.02 15.11 -18.87
CA PRO A 121 24.88 15.13 -20.32
C PRO A 121 26.18 15.41 -21.12
N ILE A 122 27.32 15.66 -20.48
CA ILE A 122 28.51 16.22 -21.14
C ILE A 122 29.54 15.16 -21.57
N LEU A 123 29.55 13.95 -20.99
CA LEU A 123 30.59 12.95 -21.29
C LEU A 123 30.20 11.89 -22.34
N SER A 124 28.99 11.95 -22.90
CA SER A 124 28.50 10.91 -23.84
C SER A 124 28.86 11.15 -25.32
N LYS A 125 29.66 12.18 -25.66
CA LYS A 125 29.90 12.52 -27.07
C LYS A 125 31.29 12.28 -27.64
N ASN A 126 32.29 11.88 -26.85
CA ASN A 126 33.65 11.79 -27.38
C ASN A 126 34.35 10.47 -27.03
N SER A 127 33.92 9.37 -27.65
CA SER A 127 34.84 8.26 -27.98
C SER A 127 34.18 7.27 -28.94
N CYS A 128 33.83 7.76 -30.13
CA CYS A 128 33.88 6.92 -31.33
C CYS A 128 35.20 7.25 -32.02
N HIS A 129 36.24 6.46 -31.75
CA HIS A 129 37.42 6.40 -32.59
C HIS A 129 38.07 5.03 -32.52
N ARG A 130 37.99 4.37 -33.68
CA ARG A 130 38.75 3.21 -34.17
C ARG A 130 38.27 1.81 -33.77
#